data_AF-A0A8H7X432-F1
#
_entry.id   AF-A0A8H7X432-F1
#
_cell.length_a   1.000
_cell.length_b   1.000
_cell.length_c   1.000
_cell.angle_alpha   90.00
_cell.angle_beta   90.00
_cell.angle_gamma   90.00
#
_symmetry.space_group_name_H-M   'P 1'
#
loop_
_entity.id
_entity.type
_entity.pdbx_description
1 polymer ?
#
loop_
_entity_poly.entity_id
_entity_poly.type
_entity_poly.pdbx_seq_one_letter_code
_entity_poly.pdbx_strand_id
1 'polypeptide(L)'
;MTSTPLRTPLATLEEIVAQEKALSLLHFNSDDAFELGILIRNRLREVAQAPAVVNIVLANNQQLLFHAASRPGTVPENDNWVRRKRNTVLRFGFSTWAAHNMFENGNEELFKARFQLGEQAGKYAIHGGGFPVRVQAVEGPVAAVVVSGLAQEEDHQVVVECLEGLLKSQKQ
;
A
#
# COMPACT_ATOMS: atom_id res chain seq x y z
N MET A 1 3.66 20.58 18.06
CA MET A 1 4.31 19.25 18.08
C MET A 1 5.07 19.11 16.78
N THR A 2 6.39 18.95 16.84
CA THR A 2 7.22 18.75 15.65
C THR A 2 6.95 17.35 15.11
N SER A 3 6.22 17.25 14.00
CA SER A 3 5.94 15.97 13.34
C SER A 3 7.25 15.36 12.82
N THR A 4 7.54 14.11 13.18
CA THR A 4 8.66 13.37 12.58
C THR A 4 8.39 13.19 11.09
N PRO A 5 9.27 13.63 10.18
CA PRO A 5 9.06 13.46 8.73
C PRO A 5 9.04 11.98 8.35
N LEU A 6 8.47 11.67 7.19
CA LEU A 6 8.60 10.33 6.59
C LEU A 6 10.05 10.07 6.22
N ARG A 7 10.50 8.82 6.36
CA ARG A 7 11.80 8.41 5.81
C ARG A 7 11.74 8.40 4.28
N THR A 8 12.89 8.46 3.63
CA THR A 8 12.94 8.23 2.18
C THR A 8 12.67 6.75 1.90
N PRO A 9 11.79 6.40 0.94
CA PRO A 9 11.59 5.01 0.56
C PRO A 9 12.86 4.43 -0.09
N LEU A 10 12.99 3.11 -0.01
CA LEU A 10 14.08 2.38 -0.66
C LEU A 10 14.01 2.56 -2.18
N ALA A 11 15.18 2.66 -2.82
CA ALA A 11 15.30 3.06 -4.22
C ALA A 11 15.64 1.88 -5.17
N THR A 12 16.31 0.84 -4.67
CA THR A 12 16.63 -0.32 -5.51
C THR A 12 15.56 -1.40 -5.40
N LEU A 13 15.29 -2.10 -6.51
CA LEU A 13 14.27 -3.15 -6.53
C LEU A 13 14.62 -4.27 -5.54
N GLU A 14 15.91 -4.61 -5.41
CA GLU A 14 16.40 -5.62 -4.48
C GLU A 14 16.07 -5.26 -3.02
N GLU A 15 16.33 -4.02 -2.60
CA GLU A 15 16.02 -3.53 -1.26
C GLU A 15 14.51 -3.50 -1.00
N ILE A 16 13.72 -3.03 -1.97
CA ILE A 16 12.25 -2.98 -1.84
C ILE A 16 11.69 -4.40 -1.67
N VAL A 17 12.12 -5.35 -2.49
CA VAL A 17 11.68 -6.75 -2.40
C VAL A 17 12.12 -7.39 -1.07
N ALA A 18 13.31 -7.06 -0.58
CA ALA A 18 13.77 -7.52 0.72
C ALA A 18 12.90 -6.96 1.88
N GLN A 19 12.56 -5.67 1.82
CA GLN A 19 11.67 -5.03 2.81
C GLN A 19 10.27 -5.65 2.78
N GLU A 20 9.69 -5.87 1.59
CA GLU A 20 8.39 -6.53 1.45
C GLU A 20 8.35 -7.93 2.06
N LYS A 21 9.45 -8.68 1.94
CA LYS A 21 9.57 -10.02 2.54
C LYS A 21 9.73 -9.96 4.06
N ALA A 22 10.56 -9.04 4.53
CA ALA A 22 10.81 -8.84 5.97
C ALA A 22 9.55 -8.38 6.72
N LEU A 23 8.67 -7.63 6.05
CA LEU A 23 7.37 -7.19 6.56
C LEU A 23 6.30 -8.30 6.48
N SER A 24 6.59 -9.42 7.14
CA SER A 24 5.64 -10.51 7.35
C SER A 24 5.13 -10.51 8.80
N LEU A 25 3.85 -10.20 8.98
CA LEU A 25 3.14 -10.15 10.26
C LEU A 25 3.05 -11.54 10.91
N LEU A 26 2.85 -11.57 12.23
CA LEU A 26 2.62 -12.82 12.96
C LEU A 26 1.17 -13.31 12.78
N HIS A 27 0.23 -12.38 12.71
CA HIS A 27 -1.18 -12.63 12.41
C HIS A 27 -1.80 -11.42 11.69
N PHE A 28 -2.95 -11.64 11.05
CA PHE A 28 -3.75 -10.56 10.47
C PHE A 28 -5.24 -10.91 10.51
N ASN A 29 -5.99 -10.23 11.36
CA ASN A 29 -7.45 -10.32 11.49
C ASN A 29 -8.10 -8.93 11.31
N SER A 30 -9.39 -8.80 11.63
CA SER A 30 -10.10 -7.52 11.55
C SER A 30 -9.61 -6.47 12.54
N ASP A 31 -9.13 -6.88 13.71
CA ASP A 31 -8.60 -5.98 14.73
C ASP A 31 -7.25 -5.41 14.28
N ASP A 32 -6.37 -6.25 13.72
CA ASP A 32 -5.11 -5.81 13.09
C ASP A 32 -5.38 -4.82 11.95
N ALA A 33 -6.38 -5.11 11.11
CA ALA A 33 -6.77 -4.22 10.02
C ALA A 33 -7.29 -2.87 10.51
N PHE A 34 -8.08 -2.87 11.60
CA PHE A 34 -8.57 -1.64 12.22
C PHE A 34 -7.42 -0.83 12.85
N GLU A 35 -6.54 -1.48 13.62
CA GLU A 35 -5.36 -0.85 14.21
C GLU A 35 -4.47 -0.24 13.14
N LEU A 36 -4.11 -1.02 12.10
CA LEU A 36 -3.30 -0.55 10.98
C LEU A 36 -3.94 0.65 10.28
N GLY A 37 -5.26 0.59 10.04
CA GLY A 37 -6.02 1.67 9.42
C GLY A 37 -5.96 2.96 10.23
N ILE A 38 -6.08 2.87 11.56
CA ILE A 38 -5.95 4.02 12.47
C ILE A 38 -4.51 4.56 12.49
N LEU A 39 -3.51 3.69 12.58
CA LEU A 39 -2.10 4.08 12.54
C LEU A 39 -1.77 4.86 11.26
N ILE A 40 -2.15 4.33 10.10
CA ILE A 40 -1.94 4.99 8.80
C ILE A 40 -2.68 6.32 8.76
N ARG A 41 -3.95 6.34 9.14
CA ARG A 41 -4.75 7.58 9.10
C ARG A 41 -4.13 8.68 9.97
N ASN A 42 -3.68 8.34 11.18
CA ASN A 42 -3.04 9.30 12.06
C ASN A 42 -1.70 9.77 11.49
N ARG A 43 -0.89 8.84 10.96
CA ARG A 43 0.39 9.17 10.33
C ARG A 43 0.22 10.12 9.14
N LEU A 44 -0.76 9.88 8.27
CA LEU A 44 -1.11 10.79 7.15
C LEU A 44 -1.42 12.22 7.63
N ARG A 45 -2.12 12.36 8.76
CA ARG A 45 -2.48 13.67 9.32
C ARG A 45 -1.29 14.40 9.94
N GLU A 46 -0.31 13.65 10.44
CA GLU A 46 0.92 14.20 11.00
C GLU A 46 1.87 14.73 9.92
N VAL A 47 2.01 14.00 8.82
CA VAL A 47 3.08 14.24 7.84
C VAL A 47 2.66 15.12 6.67
N ALA A 48 1.36 15.22 6.37
CA ALA A 48 0.88 15.95 5.20
C ALA A 48 -0.40 16.75 5.48
N GLN A 49 -0.53 17.92 4.85
CA GLN A 49 -1.76 18.73 4.88
C GLN A 49 -2.75 18.35 3.78
N ALA A 50 -2.32 17.61 2.76
CA ALA A 50 -3.18 17.14 1.68
C ALA A 50 -4.14 16.02 2.15
N PRO A 51 -5.36 15.94 1.59
CA PRO A 51 -6.29 14.85 1.85
C PRO A 51 -5.82 13.56 1.17
N ALA A 52 -5.91 12.44 1.88
CA ALA A 52 -5.57 11.11 1.39
C ALA A 52 -6.56 10.07 1.89
N VAL A 53 -6.63 8.93 1.23
CA VAL A 53 -7.48 7.78 1.57
C VAL A 53 -6.59 6.62 1.98
N VAL A 54 -6.99 5.90 3.02
CA VAL A 54 -6.49 4.56 3.35
C VAL A 54 -7.59 3.53 3.11
N ASN A 55 -7.22 2.39 2.55
CA ASN A 55 -8.10 1.26 2.24
C ASN A 55 -7.41 -0.06 2.56
N ILE A 56 -8.11 -0.96 3.25
CA ILE A 56 -7.59 -2.29 3.60
C ILE A 56 -8.66 -3.33 3.26
N VAL A 57 -8.28 -4.30 2.41
CA VAL A 57 -9.17 -5.42 2.04
C VAL A 57 -8.48 -6.77 2.22
N LEU A 58 -9.26 -7.82 2.45
CA LEU A 58 -8.76 -9.20 2.40
C LEU A 58 -8.41 -9.62 0.96
N ALA A 59 -7.39 -10.45 0.80
CA ALA A 59 -6.94 -10.90 -0.51
C ALA A 59 -7.86 -11.97 -1.12
N ASN A 60 -8.48 -12.82 -0.28
CA ASN A 60 -9.29 -13.96 -0.73
C ASN A 60 -10.62 -13.54 -1.39
N ASN A 61 -11.24 -12.46 -0.93
CA ASN A 61 -12.60 -12.06 -1.36
C ASN A 61 -12.76 -10.54 -1.53
N GLN A 62 -11.70 -9.76 -1.33
CA GLN A 62 -11.74 -8.29 -1.36
C GLN A 62 -12.71 -7.65 -0.35
N GLN A 63 -13.07 -8.36 0.73
CA GLN A 63 -13.88 -7.81 1.80
C GLN A 63 -13.19 -6.58 2.39
N LEU A 64 -13.95 -5.49 2.48
CA LEU A 64 -13.48 -4.25 3.06
C LEU A 64 -13.39 -4.36 4.59
N LEU A 65 -12.19 -4.16 5.14
CA LEU A 65 -11.97 -4.16 6.58
C LEU A 65 -11.79 -2.74 7.12
N PHE A 66 -11.18 -1.84 6.34
CA PHE A 66 -10.99 -0.45 6.73
C PHE A 66 -11.03 0.48 5.52
N HIS A 67 -11.70 1.62 5.67
CA HIS A 67 -11.65 2.72 4.71
C HIS A 67 -11.87 4.06 5.41
N ALA A 68 -10.97 5.01 5.19
CA ALA A 68 -11.14 6.35 5.73
C ALA A 68 -10.38 7.39 4.92
N ALA A 69 -10.98 8.58 4.80
CA ALA A 69 -10.25 9.79 4.48
C ALA A 69 -9.42 10.25 5.69
N SER A 70 -8.21 10.73 5.45
CA SER A 70 -7.33 11.30 6.46
C SER A 70 -7.86 12.63 7.00
N ARG A 71 -8.42 13.45 6.11
CA ARG A 71 -8.99 14.79 6.40
C ARG A 71 -10.01 15.19 5.31
N PRO A 72 -10.80 16.26 5.50
CA PRO A 72 -11.72 16.74 4.47
C PRO A 72 -10.99 17.09 3.16
N GLY A 73 -11.62 16.79 2.02
CA GLY A 73 -11.13 17.17 0.69
C GLY A 73 -10.84 16.02 -0.28
N THR A 74 -11.01 14.75 0.13
CA THR A 74 -10.96 13.61 -0.79
C THR A 74 -12.16 13.63 -1.75
N VAL A 75 -11.96 13.11 -2.96
CA VAL A 75 -12.98 13.03 -4.03
C VAL A 75 -13.06 11.60 -4.59
N PRO A 76 -14.11 11.24 -5.36
CA PRO A 76 -14.26 9.87 -5.89
C PRO A 76 -13.08 9.35 -6.72
N GLU A 77 -12.28 10.23 -7.30
CA GLU A 77 -11.07 9.82 -8.04
C GLU A 77 -10.02 9.16 -7.12
N ASN A 78 -9.97 9.51 -5.83
CA ASN A 78 -9.12 8.82 -4.87
C ASN A 78 -9.48 7.32 -4.78
N ASP A 79 -10.77 6.99 -4.83
CA ASP A 79 -11.23 5.60 -4.80
C ASP A 79 -10.92 4.85 -6.10
N ASN A 80 -10.85 5.56 -7.23
CA ASN A 80 -10.36 5.00 -8.48
C ASN A 80 -8.89 4.58 -8.34
N TRP A 81 -8.04 5.47 -7.85
CA TRP A 81 -6.64 5.18 -7.55
C TRP A 81 -6.48 4.04 -6.57
N VAL A 82 -7.25 4.04 -5.48
CA VAL A 82 -7.27 2.95 -4.49
C VAL A 82 -7.57 1.62 -5.17
N ARG A 83 -8.64 1.55 -5.96
CA ARG A 83 -9.03 0.34 -6.70
C ARG A 83 -7.92 -0.13 -7.64
N ARG A 84 -7.30 0.79 -8.39
CA ARG A 84 -6.23 0.47 -9.35
C ARG A 84 -4.98 -0.08 -8.68
N LYS A 85 -4.50 0.59 -7.63
CA LYS A 85 -3.34 0.14 -6.83
C LYS A 85 -3.62 -1.21 -6.17
N ARG A 86 -4.81 -1.36 -5.56
CA ARG A 86 -5.27 -2.63 -4.96
C ARG A 86 -5.26 -3.78 -5.95
N ASN A 87 -5.79 -3.57 -7.16
CA ASN A 87 -5.83 -4.61 -8.19
C ASN A 87 -4.43 -5.08 -8.58
N THR A 88 -3.46 -4.17 -8.64
CA THR A 88 -2.05 -4.51 -8.87
C THR A 88 -1.51 -5.40 -7.74
N VAL A 89 -1.67 -4.97 -6.48
CA VAL A 89 -1.20 -5.73 -5.32
C VAL A 89 -1.80 -7.13 -5.28
N LEU A 90 -3.12 -7.24 -5.44
CA LEU A 90 -3.82 -8.51 -5.34
C LEU A 90 -3.51 -9.47 -6.50
N ARG A 91 -3.31 -8.95 -7.71
CA ARG A 91 -3.01 -9.81 -8.87
C ARG A 91 -1.57 -10.30 -8.87
N PHE A 92 -0.62 -9.45 -8.51
CA PHE A 92 0.81 -9.72 -8.73
C PHE A 92 1.59 -9.99 -7.44
N GLY A 93 1.02 -9.69 -6.28
CA GLY A 93 1.61 -9.99 -4.98
C GLY A 93 2.80 -9.11 -4.58
N PHE A 94 3.08 -8.03 -5.28
CA PHE A 94 4.12 -7.05 -4.92
C PHE A 94 3.50 -5.67 -4.67
N SER A 95 4.23 -4.78 -3.98
CA SER A 95 3.77 -3.40 -3.81
C SER A 95 3.75 -2.67 -5.15
N THR A 96 2.92 -1.64 -5.26
CA THR A 96 2.93 -0.78 -6.44
C THR A 96 4.23 0.01 -6.57
N TRP A 97 5.01 0.14 -5.50
CA TRP A 97 6.35 0.75 -5.53
C TRP A 97 7.41 -0.19 -6.11
N ALA A 98 7.38 -1.49 -5.77
CA ALA A 98 8.20 -2.49 -6.45
C ALA A 98 7.87 -2.55 -7.95
N ALA A 99 6.57 -2.49 -8.30
CA ALA A 99 6.13 -2.42 -9.68
C ALA A 99 6.67 -1.16 -10.39
N HIS A 100 6.58 0.00 -9.75
CA HIS A 100 7.13 1.25 -10.27
C HIS A 100 8.60 1.11 -10.68
N ASN A 101 9.42 0.57 -9.78
CA ASN A 101 10.87 0.42 -9.98
C ASN A 101 11.22 -0.69 -10.98
N MET A 102 10.40 -1.74 -11.07
CA MET A 102 10.56 -2.82 -12.04
C MET A 102 10.29 -2.37 -13.48
N PHE A 103 9.42 -1.37 -13.67
CA PHE A 103 8.94 -0.94 -14.97
C PHE A 103 9.41 0.49 -15.30
N GLU A 104 10.72 0.72 -15.32
CA GLU A 104 11.34 1.99 -15.77
C GLU A 104 10.71 3.25 -15.13
N ASN A 105 10.59 3.25 -13.79
CA ASN A 105 9.95 4.33 -13.02
C ASN A 105 8.47 4.54 -13.38
N GLY A 106 7.71 3.45 -13.43
CA GLY A 106 6.25 3.50 -13.58
C GLY A 106 5.73 3.59 -15.00
N ASN A 107 6.48 3.07 -15.99
CA ASN A 107 6.04 2.96 -17.37
C ASN A 107 4.86 1.96 -17.50
N GLU A 108 3.63 2.49 -17.41
CA GLU A 108 2.41 1.69 -17.47
C GLU A 108 2.19 1.01 -18.83
N GLU A 109 2.74 1.54 -19.93
CA GLU A 109 2.66 0.87 -21.24
C GLU A 109 3.57 -0.36 -21.30
N LEU A 110 4.78 -0.28 -20.74
CA LEU A 110 5.66 -1.44 -20.61
C LEU A 110 5.02 -2.52 -19.71
N PHE A 111 4.41 -2.10 -18.59
CA PHE A 111 3.68 -2.98 -17.69
C PHE A 111 2.51 -3.69 -18.40
N LYS A 112 1.70 -2.91 -19.12
CA LYS A 112 0.58 -3.40 -19.94
C LYS A 112 1.03 -4.41 -20.99
N ALA A 113 2.11 -4.11 -21.72
CA ALA A 113 2.67 -5.01 -22.72
C ALA A 113 3.21 -6.30 -22.09
N ARG A 114 3.98 -6.19 -21.00
CA ARG A 114 4.60 -7.31 -20.28
C ARG A 114 3.59 -8.33 -19.75
N PHE A 115 2.44 -7.86 -19.29
CA PHE A 115 1.37 -8.69 -18.72
C PHE A 115 0.14 -8.85 -19.63
N GLN A 116 0.23 -8.39 -20.88
CA GLN A 116 -0.83 -8.52 -21.90
C GLN A 116 -2.19 -8.05 -21.39
N LEU A 117 -2.23 -6.88 -20.74
CA LEU A 117 -3.43 -6.40 -20.04
C LEU A 117 -4.55 -5.93 -21.00
N GLY A 118 -4.22 -5.60 -22.24
CA GLY A 118 -5.18 -5.14 -23.24
C GLY A 118 -6.04 -3.98 -22.73
N GLU A 119 -7.34 -4.04 -22.99
CA GLU A 119 -8.34 -3.04 -22.54
C GLU A 119 -8.49 -2.97 -21.02
N GLN A 120 -8.01 -3.98 -20.28
CA GLN A 120 -8.10 -4.02 -18.82
C GLN A 120 -6.97 -3.25 -18.14
N ALA A 121 -6.01 -2.69 -18.89
CA ALA A 121 -4.85 -1.98 -18.34
C ALA A 121 -5.25 -0.86 -17.36
N GLY A 122 -6.31 -0.11 -17.67
CA GLY A 122 -6.82 0.98 -16.81
C GLY A 122 -7.33 0.52 -15.44
N LYS A 123 -7.49 -0.79 -15.21
CA LYS A 123 -7.83 -1.35 -13.88
C LYS A 123 -6.64 -1.45 -12.94
N TYR A 124 -5.42 -1.16 -13.41
CA TYR A 124 -4.19 -1.31 -12.65
C TYR A 124 -3.46 0.04 -12.56
N ALA A 125 -2.69 0.20 -11.49
CA ALA A 125 -1.74 1.30 -11.33
C ALA A 125 -0.47 0.78 -10.68
N ILE A 126 0.68 1.28 -11.14
CA ILE A 126 2.01 0.93 -10.62
C ILE A 126 2.72 2.15 -10.03
N HIS A 127 1.94 3.01 -9.38
CA HIS A 127 2.42 4.16 -8.62
C HIS A 127 2.32 3.85 -7.13
N GLY A 128 3.33 4.24 -6.35
CA GLY A 128 3.49 3.92 -4.93
C GLY A 128 2.22 4.14 -4.08
N GLY A 129 2.04 3.30 -3.06
CA GLY A 129 0.91 3.39 -2.11
C GLY A 129 0.10 2.12 -1.94
N GLY A 130 0.20 1.12 -2.81
CA GLY A 130 -0.37 -0.21 -2.59
C GLY A 130 0.68 -1.18 -2.04
N PHE A 131 0.36 -1.95 -1.01
CA PHE A 131 1.28 -2.89 -0.37
C PHE A 131 0.60 -4.22 0.01
N PRO A 132 1.22 -5.38 -0.28
CA PRO A 132 0.71 -6.69 0.12
C PRO A 132 0.95 -6.95 1.61
N VAL A 133 -0.09 -7.28 2.36
CA VAL A 133 0.03 -7.74 3.76
C VAL A 133 0.29 -9.25 3.75
N ARG A 134 1.36 -9.69 4.39
CA ARG A 134 1.75 -11.10 4.51
C ARG A 134 1.75 -11.54 5.97
N VAL A 135 1.49 -12.83 6.17
CA VAL A 135 1.57 -13.49 7.47
C VAL A 135 2.59 -14.61 7.39
N GLN A 136 3.41 -14.77 8.44
CA GLN A 136 4.41 -15.82 8.51
C GLN A 136 3.78 -17.21 8.35
N ALA A 137 4.49 -18.10 7.63
CA ALA A 137 4.03 -19.45 7.30
C ALA A 137 2.72 -19.53 6.48
N VAL A 138 2.18 -18.42 5.99
CA VAL A 138 1.08 -18.38 5.02
C VAL A 138 1.64 -18.05 3.64
N GLU A 139 1.24 -18.82 2.63
CA GLU A 139 1.65 -18.54 1.25
C GLU A 139 0.86 -17.36 0.68
N GLY A 140 1.59 -16.40 0.10
CA GLY A 140 1.02 -15.24 -0.56
C GLY A 140 0.49 -14.14 0.38
N PRO A 141 -0.01 -13.02 -0.18
CA PRO A 141 -0.65 -11.97 0.60
C PRO A 141 -2.01 -12.41 1.16
N VAL A 142 -2.28 -12.05 2.41
CA VAL A 142 -3.59 -12.27 3.07
C VAL A 142 -4.52 -11.06 2.95
N ALA A 143 -3.95 -9.88 2.71
CA ALA A 143 -4.67 -8.63 2.52
C ALA A 143 -3.87 -7.66 1.64
N ALA A 144 -4.52 -6.58 1.21
CA ALA A 144 -3.88 -5.44 0.56
C ALA A 144 -4.22 -4.18 1.34
N VAL A 145 -3.21 -3.38 1.64
CA VAL A 145 -3.35 -2.03 2.17
C VAL A 145 -2.98 -1.03 1.08
N VAL A 146 -3.78 0.02 0.96
CA VAL A 146 -3.60 1.05 -0.06
C VAL A 146 -3.75 2.43 0.56
N VAL A 147 -2.81 3.31 0.25
CA VAL A 147 -2.87 4.74 0.48
C VAL A 147 -2.90 5.48 -0.86
N SER A 148 -3.72 6.52 -0.95
CA SER A 148 -3.80 7.41 -2.11
C SER A 148 -4.10 8.84 -1.71
N GLY A 149 -3.23 9.77 -2.10
CA GLY A 149 -3.50 11.21 -2.04
C GLY A 149 -2.27 12.09 -1.79
N LEU A 150 -1.11 11.50 -1.49
CA LEU A 150 0.17 12.20 -1.38
C LEU A 150 1.03 11.99 -2.63
N ALA A 151 2.30 12.43 -2.58
CA ALA A 151 3.28 11.94 -3.54
C ALA A 151 3.43 10.41 -3.40
N GLN A 152 3.70 9.71 -4.50
CA GLN A 152 3.68 8.24 -4.52
C GLN A 152 4.70 7.61 -3.54
N GLU A 153 5.82 8.28 -3.34
CA GLU A 153 6.89 7.92 -2.40
C GLU A 153 6.37 7.99 -0.96
N GLU A 154 5.62 9.04 -0.64
CA GLU A 154 5.00 9.27 0.67
C GLU A 154 3.84 8.29 0.91
N ASP A 155 2.98 8.08 -0.09
CA ASP A 155 1.91 7.09 -0.06
C ASP A 155 2.48 5.70 0.28
N HIS A 156 3.58 5.30 -0.37
CA HIS A 156 4.24 4.02 -0.07
C HIS A 156 4.86 4.00 1.33
N GLN A 157 5.61 5.06 1.68
CA GLN A 157 6.37 5.08 2.91
C GLN A 157 5.51 5.08 4.17
N VAL A 158 4.36 5.78 4.15
CA VAL A 158 3.43 5.77 5.28
C VAL A 158 2.97 4.34 5.58
N VAL A 159 2.66 3.56 4.54
CA VAL A 159 2.24 2.17 4.69
C VAL A 159 3.34 1.33 5.32
N VAL A 160 4.57 1.46 4.83
CA VAL A 160 5.75 0.76 5.35
C VAL A 160 5.99 1.08 6.83
N GLU A 161 6.04 2.36 7.20
CA GLU A 161 6.25 2.80 8.59
C GLU A 161 5.20 2.24 9.55
N CYS A 162 3.93 2.24 9.14
CA CYS A 162 2.85 1.73 9.98
C CYS A 162 2.85 0.20 10.08
N LEU A 163 3.20 -0.52 9.01
CA LEU A 163 3.37 -1.98 9.04
C LEU A 163 4.56 -2.40 9.91
N GLU A 164 5.68 -1.67 9.87
CA GLU A 164 6.81 -1.88 10.77
C GLU A 164 6.40 -1.69 12.24
N GLY A 165 5.60 -0.65 12.52
CA GLY A 165 5.04 -0.39 13.83
C GLY A 165 4.15 -1.52 14.34
N LEU A 166 3.20 -1.99 13.52
CA LEU A 166 2.30 -3.10 13.85
C LEU A 166 3.07 -4.42 14.04
N LEU A 167 4.04 -4.71 13.17
CA LEU A 167 4.89 -5.91 13.34
C LEU A 167 5.68 -5.87 14.65
N LYS A 168 6.14 -4.67 15.05
CA LYS A 168 6.85 -4.50 16.32
C LYS A 168 5.92 -4.69 17.53
N SER A 169 4.67 -4.24 17.46
CA SER A 169 3.70 -4.45 18.56
C SER A 169 3.32 -5.92 18.70
N GLN A 170 3.15 -6.66 17.59
CA GLN A 170 2.87 -8.11 17.63
C GLN A 170 4.01 -8.95 18.25
N LYS A 171 5.25 -8.45 18.26
CA LYS A 171 6.42 -9.15 18.81
C LYS A 171 6.66 -8.89 20.30
N GLN A 172 5.90 -7.98 20.92
CA GLN A 172 6.01 -7.65 22.35
C GLN A 172 5.06 -8.53 23.16
#